data_AF-A0A515DBH1-F1
#
_entry.id   AF-A0A515DBH1-F1
#
_cell.length_a   1.000
_cell.length_b   1.000
_cell.length_c   1.000
_cell.angle_alpha   90.00
_cell.angle_beta   90.00
_cell.angle_gamma   90.00
#
_symmetry.space_group_name_H-M   'P 1'
#
loop_
_entity.id
_entity.type
_entity.pdbx_description
1 polymer ?
#
loop_
_entity_poly.entity_id
_entity_poly.type
_entity_poly.pdbx_seq_one_letter_code
_entity_poly.pdbx_strand_id
1 'polypeptide(L)'
;MQQDEQITLIRRALSLIDTHGSERGEPAVSPIGRYLDPARYAREVERIFRQHPLALCPSASLAQPGDSLALDVAGLPLLLVRGEGGQINGFVNACRHRGTRLQPPGVTSQRAFVCPQNSVLRTMNLSPD
;
A
#
# COMPACT_ATOMS: atom_id res chain seq x y z
N MET A 1 -11.44 -15.50 -16.31
CA MET A 1 -11.97 -16.59 -15.45
C MET A 1 -12.59 -17.61 -16.37
N GLN A 2 -12.14 -18.86 -16.32
CA GLN A 2 -12.56 -19.89 -17.28
C GLN A 2 -13.92 -20.48 -16.85
N GLN A 3 -14.76 -20.85 -17.81
CA GLN A 3 -16.13 -21.33 -17.55
C GLN A 3 -16.18 -22.55 -16.62
N ASP A 4 -15.22 -23.45 -16.74
CA ASP A 4 -15.12 -24.67 -15.91
C ASP A 4 -14.82 -24.33 -14.43
N GLU A 5 -14.03 -23.30 -14.19
CA GLU A 5 -13.70 -22.82 -12.84
C GLU A 5 -14.94 -22.18 -12.18
N GLN A 6 -15.72 -21.42 -12.96
CA GLN A 6 -17.00 -20.87 -12.48
C GLN A 6 -17.99 -21.96 -12.11
N ILE A 7 -18.16 -22.97 -12.97
CA ILE A 7 -19.05 -24.11 -12.69
C ILE A 7 -18.60 -24.84 -11.42
N THR A 8 -17.29 -25.02 -11.23
CA THR A 8 -16.73 -25.67 -10.05
C THR A 8 -17.03 -24.88 -8.77
N LEU A 9 -16.79 -23.57 -8.78
CA LEU A 9 -17.06 -22.71 -7.63
C LEU A 9 -18.56 -22.64 -7.31
N ILE A 10 -19.43 -22.58 -8.33
CA ILE A 10 -20.88 -22.58 -8.14
C ILE A 10 -21.35 -23.88 -7.50
N ARG A 11 -20.92 -25.04 -8.01
CA ARG A 11 -21.29 -26.34 -7.42
C ARG A 11 -20.81 -26.46 -5.97
N ARG A 12 -19.61 -25.97 -5.68
CA ARG A 12 -19.06 -25.94 -4.33
C ARG A 12 -19.88 -25.05 -3.40
N ALA A 13 -20.27 -23.85 -3.84
CA ALA A 13 -21.13 -22.95 -3.08
C ALA A 13 -22.51 -23.55 -2.81
N LEU A 14 -23.13 -24.19 -3.82
CA LEU A 14 -24.43 -24.88 -3.66
C LEU A 14 -24.34 -26.02 -2.66
N SER A 15 -23.28 -26.84 -2.73
CA SER A 15 -23.06 -27.91 -1.76
C SER A 15 -22.95 -27.40 -0.32
N LEU A 16 -22.31 -26.25 -0.11
CA LEU A 16 -22.21 -25.62 1.21
C LEU A 16 -23.58 -25.11 1.69
N ILE A 17 -24.42 -24.57 0.79
CA ILE A 17 -25.77 -24.11 1.14
C ILE A 17 -26.64 -25.31 1.55
N ASP A 18 -26.62 -26.39 0.77
CA ASP A 18 -27.43 -27.59 0.99
C ASP A 18 -27.07 -28.29 2.31
N THR A 19 -25.79 -28.28 2.66
CA THR A 19 -25.28 -28.89 3.91
C THR A 19 -25.30 -27.94 5.10
N HIS A 20 -25.71 -26.68 4.90
CA HIS A 20 -25.54 -25.59 5.86
C HIS A 20 -24.08 -25.48 6.38
N GLY A 21 -23.12 -25.82 5.51
CA GLY A 21 -21.70 -25.77 5.76
C GLY A 21 -21.12 -24.36 5.62
N SER A 22 -19.87 -24.20 6.04
CA SER A 22 -19.11 -22.97 5.87
C SER A 22 -17.70 -23.29 5.39
N GLU A 23 -17.13 -22.42 4.56
CA GLU A 23 -15.69 -22.46 4.28
C GLU A 23 -14.85 -21.83 5.39
N ARG A 24 -15.51 -21.29 6.41
CA ARG A 24 -14.82 -20.88 7.63
C ARG A 24 -14.15 -22.11 8.22
N GLY A 25 -12.83 -22.04 8.39
CA GLY A 25 -12.11 -23.01 9.19
C GLY A 25 -12.65 -23.06 10.62
N GLU A 26 -12.23 -24.05 11.39
CA GLU A 26 -12.65 -24.15 12.78
C GLU A 26 -12.38 -22.85 13.54
N PRO A 27 -13.33 -22.37 14.37
CA PRO A 27 -13.14 -21.16 15.14
C PRO A 27 -11.89 -21.27 16.03
N ALA A 28 -10.93 -20.40 15.80
CA ALA A 28 -9.74 -20.29 16.64
C ALA A 28 -9.87 -19.10 17.59
N VAL A 29 -9.43 -19.26 18.83
CA VAL A 29 -9.39 -18.18 19.82
C VAL A 29 -8.08 -17.40 19.67
N SER A 30 -8.16 -16.10 19.42
CA SER A 30 -7.00 -15.20 19.42
C SER A 30 -7.01 -14.35 20.70
N PRO A 31 -5.97 -14.42 21.56
CA PRO A 31 -5.88 -13.59 22.75
C PRO A 31 -5.87 -12.10 22.40
N ILE A 32 -6.64 -11.29 23.14
CA ILE A 32 -6.74 -9.83 22.93
C ILE A 32 -5.36 -9.15 23.01
N GLY A 33 -4.47 -9.65 23.87
CA GLY A 33 -3.10 -9.14 24.01
C GLY A 33 -2.31 -9.12 22.70
N ARG A 34 -2.64 -9.96 21.71
CA ARG A 34 -1.99 -9.94 20.39
C ARG A 34 -2.19 -8.64 19.63
N TYR A 35 -3.28 -7.92 19.88
CA TYR A 35 -3.61 -6.65 19.23
C TYR A 35 -3.09 -5.43 19.98
N LEU A 36 -2.71 -5.60 21.25
CA LEU A 36 -2.32 -4.51 22.15
C LEU A 36 -0.83 -4.52 22.50
N ASP A 37 -0.11 -5.64 22.28
CA ASP A 37 1.31 -5.78 22.61
C ASP A 37 2.20 -4.95 21.64
N PRO A 38 2.83 -3.86 22.12
CA PRO A 38 3.69 -3.02 21.29
C PRO A 38 4.97 -3.74 20.84
N ALA A 39 5.50 -4.68 21.64
CA ALA A 39 6.67 -5.46 21.27
C ALA A 39 6.34 -6.45 20.14
N ARG A 40 5.12 -6.99 20.13
CA ARG A 40 4.61 -7.80 19.02
C ARG A 40 4.49 -6.97 17.75
N TYR A 41 3.86 -5.80 17.83
CA TYR A 41 3.75 -4.89 16.68
C TYR A 41 5.12 -4.53 16.08
N ALA A 42 6.12 -4.21 16.92
CA ALA A 42 7.47 -3.91 16.45
C ALA A 42 8.09 -5.08 15.65
N ARG A 43 7.91 -6.32 16.13
CA ARG A 43 8.38 -7.52 15.41
C ARG A 43 7.63 -7.75 14.09
N GLU A 44 6.31 -7.49 14.05
CA GLU A 44 5.51 -7.59 12.82
C GLU A 44 5.96 -6.56 11.79
N VAL A 45 6.23 -5.33 12.21
CA VAL A 45 6.80 -4.28 11.34
C VAL A 45 8.15 -4.71 10.75
N GLU A 46 9.06 -5.19 11.59
CA GLU A 46 10.41 -5.58 11.17
C GLU A 46 10.41 -6.79 10.24
N ARG A 47 9.63 -7.83 10.56
CA ARG A 47 9.73 -9.15 9.92
C ARG A 47 8.70 -9.39 8.83
N ILE A 48 7.58 -8.69 8.86
CA ILE A 48 6.48 -8.89 7.92
C ILE A 48 6.35 -7.66 7.03
N PHE A 49 5.95 -6.52 7.59
CA PHE A 49 5.55 -5.35 6.79
C PHE A 49 6.72 -4.73 6.01
N ARG A 50 7.95 -4.77 6.55
CA ARG A 50 9.14 -4.27 5.84
C ARG A 50 9.79 -5.27 4.90
N GLN A 51 9.38 -6.54 4.93
CA GLN A 51 10.01 -7.63 4.17
C GLN A 51 9.17 -8.11 2.98
N HIS A 52 7.92 -7.65 2.88
CA HIS A 52 6.98 -8.14 1.87
C HIS A 52 6.30 -6.98 1.12
N PRO A 53 5.90 -7.19 -0.14
CA PRO A 53 5.08 -6.23 -0.86
C PRO A 53 3.78 -5.92 -0.12
N LEU A 54 3.45 -4.62 -0.01
CA LEU A 54 2.21 -4.15 0.60
C LEU A 54 1.32 -3.52 -0.46
N ALA A 55 0.03 -3.87 -0.45
CA ALA A 55 -0.97 -3.19 -1.26
C ALA A 55 -1.28 -1.83 -0.62
N LEU A 56 -0.75 -0.74 -1.21
CA LEU A 56 -0.86 0.61 -0.64
C LEU A 56 -2.08 1.38 -1.15
N CYS A 57 -2.37 1.29 -2.45
CA CYS A 57 -3.56 1.90 -3.04
C CYS A 57 -3.92 1.23 -4.38
N PRO A 58 -5.19 1.32 -4.82
CA PRO A 58 -5.54 1.04 -6.21
C PRO A 58 -4.79 1.98 -7.17
N SER A 59 -4.37 1.46 -8.33
CA SER A 59 -3.74 2.28 -9.38
C SER A 59 -4.65 3.44 -9.83
N ALA A 60 -5.97 3.21 -9.85
CA ALA A 60 -6.97 4.22 -10.21
C ALA A 60 -7.02 5.42 -9.25
N SER A 61 -6.49 5.31 -8.02
CA SER A 61 -6.40 6.43 -7.09
C SER A 61 -5.38 7.48 -7.52
N LEU A 62 -4.44 7.13 -8.40
CA LEU A 62 -3.51 8.03 -9.06
C LEU A 62 -3.80 7.90 -10.55
N ALA A 63 -4.83 8.53 -11.10
CA ALA A 63 -5.26 8.20 -12.47
C ALA A 63 -4.40 8.87 -13.54
N GLN A 64 -3.95 10.10 -13.27
CA GLN A 64 -3.26 10.95 -14.23
C GLN A 64 -1.77 11.08 -13.92
N PRO A 65 -0.91 11.32 -14.93
CA PRO A 65 0.47 11.73 -14.69
C PRO A 65 0.55 12.96 -13.77
N GLY A 66 1.44 12.90 -12.78
CA GLY A 66 1.59 13.93 -11.74
C GLY A 66 0.73 13.69 -10.49
N ASP A 67 -0.25 12.78 -10.55
CA ASP A 67 -0.97 12.37 -9.34
C ASP A 67 -0.02 11.66 -8.39
N SER A 68 -0.13 12.01 -7.11
CA SER A 68 0.69 11.46 -6.05
C SER A 68 -0.10 11.23 -4.76
N LEU A 69 0.36 10.26 -3.97
CA LEU A 69 -0.20 9.92 -2.67
C LEU A 69 0.93 9.86 -1.64
N ALA A 70 0.84 10.70 -0.62
CA ALA A 70 1.70 10.64 0.56
C ALA A 70 0.97 9.92 1.70
N LEU A 71 1.65 8.98 2.35
CA LEU A 71 1.09 8.17 3.43
C LEU A 71 2.19 7.65 4.37
N ASP A 72 1.83 7.26 5.59
CA ASP A 72 2.73 6.62 6.54
C ASP A 72 2.41 5.13 6.63
N VAL A 73 3.40 4.27 6.38
CA VAL A 73 3.23 2.81 6.33
C VAL A 73 4.30 2.16 7.20
N ALA A 74 3.89 1.41 8.23
CA ALA A 74 4.80 0.71 9.13
C ALA A 74 5.93 1.62 9.69
N GLY A 75 5.55 2.86 10.04
CA GLY A 75 6.45 3.89 10.55
C GLY A 75 7.36 4.55 9.51
N LEU A 76 7.13 4.34 8.21
CA LEU A 76 7.89 4.93 7.12
C LEU A 76 7.01 5.89 6.30
N PRO A 77 7.43 7.16 6.12
CA PRO A 77 6.71 8.08 5.26
C PRO A 77 7.01 7.74 3.80
N LEU A 78 5.97 7.47 3.02
CA LEU A 78 6.05 7.11 1.61
C LEU A 78 5.40 8.19 0.74
N LEU A 79 5.91 8.33 -0.48
CA LEU A 79 5.36 9.16 -1.55
C LEU A 79 5.28 8.31 -2.82
N LEU A 80 4.06 8.03 -3.27
CA LEU A 80 3.77 7.37 -4.53
C LEU A 80 3.48 8.44 -5.58
N VAL A 81 4.02 8.30 -6.80
CA VAL A 81 3.82 9.26 -7.88
C VAL A 81 3.63 8.54 -9.20
N ARG A 82 2.62 8.93 -9.99
CA ARG A 82 2.50 8.50 -11.39
C ARG A 82 3.35 9.40 -12.29
N GLY A 83 4.33 8.82 -12.96
CA GLY A 83 5.16 9.52 -13.96
C GLY A 83 4.45 9.73 -15.29
N GLU A 84 5.09 10.48 -16.19
CA GLU A 84 4.54 10.79 -17.53
C GLU A 84 4.36 9.55 -18.41
N GLY A 85 5.22 8.54 -18.25
CA GLY A 85 5.08 7.24 -18.92
C GLY A 85 3.97 6.34 -18.35
N GLY A 86 3.17 6.84 -17.41
CA GLY A 86 2.07 6.10 -16.79
C GLY A 86 2.50 5.11 -15.71
N GLN A 87 3.79 4.93 -15.44
CA GLN A 87 4.29 4.07 -14.36
C GLN A 87 4.11 4.75 -12.99
N ILE A 88 3.85 3.98 -11.93
CA ILE A 88 3.86 4.48 -10.54
C ILE A 88 5.19 4.14 -9.89
N ASN A 89 5.85 5.16 -9.32
CA ASN A 89 7.07 5.02 -8.53
C ASN A 89 6.80 5.33 -7.07
N GLY A 90 7.50 4.65 -6.16
CA GLY A 90 7.40 4.86 -4.71
C GLY A 90 8.73 5.28 -4.10
N PHE A 91 8.69 6.32 -3.27
CA PHE A 91 9.87 6.90 -2.61
C PHE A 91 9.63 7.06 -1.11
N VAL A 92 10.72 7.12 -0.34
CA VAL A 92 10.63 7.68 1.02
C VAL A 92 10.32 9.17 0.90
N ASN A 93 9.25 9.62 1.55
CA ASN A 93 8.81 11.02 1.58
C ASN A 93 9.69 11.84 2.52
N ALA A 94 10.96 11.96 2.14
CA ALA A 94 11.98 12.68 2.89
C ALA A 94 12.98 13.34 1.92
N CYS A 95 13.29 14.60 2.16
CA CYS A 95 14.30 15.32 1.41
C CYS A 95 15.68 14.67 1.63
N ARG A 96 16.43 14.41 0.55
CA ARG A 96 17.78 13.83 0.62
C ARG A 96 18.82 14.73 1.30
N HIS A 97 18.53 16.01 1.53
CA HIS A 97 19.45 16.91 2.22
C HIS A 97 19.41 16.74 3.74
N ARG A 98 18.23 16.88 4.35
CA ARG A 98 18.06 16.86 5.83
C ARG A 98 16.88 16.02 6.32
N GLY A 99 16.30 15.18 5.46
CA GLY A 99 15.22 14.27 5.84
C GLY A 99 13.86 14.95 6.05
N THR A 100 13.73 16.25 5.78
CA THR A 100 12.45 16.98 5.90
C THR A 100 11.39 16.32 5.03
N ARG A 101 10.21 16.07 5.59
CA ARG A 101 9.06 15.54 4.84
C ARG A 101 8.69 16.50 3.71
N LEU A 102 8.49 15.96 2.51
CA LEU A 102 8.24 16.78 1.31
C LEU A 102 6.76 17.13 1.16
N GLN A 103 5.87 16.19 1.49
CA GLN A 103 4.42 16.39 1.41
C GLN A 103 3.74 15.89 2.68
N PRO A 104 2.71 16.60 3.19
CA PRO A 104 1.83 16.04 4.21
C PRO A 104 1.06 14.83 3.66
N PRO A 105 0.52 13.94 4.50
CA PRO A 105 -0.31 12.83 4.05
C PRO A 105 -1.50 13.31 3.22
N GLY A 106 -1.83 12.58 2.15
CA GLY A 106 -2.94 12.91 1.26
C GLY A 106 -2.60 12.76 -0.22
N VAL A 107 -3.61 13.00 -1.06
CA VAL A 107 -3.50 12.97 -2.53
C VAL A 107 -3.24 14.38 -3.04
N THR A 108 -2.29 14.53 -3.96
CA THR A 108 -1.99 15.80 -4.63
C THR A 108 -1.65 15.55 -6.10
N SER A 109 -1.73 16.57 -6.94
CA SER A 109 -1.31 16.50 -8.35
C SER A 109 -0.29 17.60 -8.63
N GLN A 110 0.97 17.22 -8.85
CA GLN A 110 2.08 18.17 -9.06
C GLN A 110 3.22 17.55 -9.87
N ARG A 111 3.92 18.39 -10.64
CA ARG A 111 5.04 17.95 -11.51
C ARG A 111 6.40 17.92 -10.80
N ALA A 112 6.51 18.58 -9.66
CA ALA A 112 7.75 18.65 -8.88
C ALA A 112 7.45 18.78 -7.40
N PHE A 113 8.33 18.22 -6.57
CA PHE A 113 8.26 18.32 -5.11
C PHE A 113 9.41 19.21 -4.62
N VAL A 114 9.07 20.26 -3.90
CA VAL A 114 10.06 21.20 -3.34
C VAL A 114 10.20 20.97 -1.85
N CYS A 115 11.44 20.89 -1.37
CA CYS A 115 11.68 20.79 0.06
C CYS A 115 11.31 22.14 0.74
N PRO A 116 10.45 22.13 1.77
CA PRO A 116 10.06 23.37 2.46
C PRO A 116 11.23 24.08 3.15
N GLN A 117 12.27 23.33 3.56
CA GLN A 117 13.37 23.88 4.35
C GLN A 117 14.39 24.62 3.48
N ASN A 118 14.74 24.05 2.33
CA ASN A 118 15.70 24.63 1.38
C ASN A 118 15.12 24.49 -0.02
N SER A 119 14.84 25.61 -0.70
CA SER A 119 14.17 25.73 -2.00
C SER A 119 14.94 25.16 -3.21
N VAL A 120 15.82 24.17 -3.01
CA VAL A 120 16.48 23.48 -4.10
C VAL A 120 15.50 22.46 -4.69
N LEU A 121 15.03 22.76 -5.90
CA LEU A 121 14.33 21.82 -6.76
C LEU A 121 15.25 20.63 -7.05
N ARG A 122 15.07 19.53 -6.34
CA ARG A 122 15.37 18.23 -6.91
C ARG A 122 14.07 17.71 -7.48
N THR A 123 13.91 17.87 -8.79
CA THR A 123 13.04 17.00 -9.56
C THR A 123 13.45 15.58 -9.20
N MET A 124 12.61 14.86 -8.46
CA MET A 124 12.66 13.41 -8.54
C MET A 124 12.30 13.13 -9.99
N ASN A 125 13.28 12.79 -10.82
CA ASN A 125 13.03 12.50 -12.22
C ASN A 125 11.96 11.41 -12.27
N LEU A 126 10.77 11.79 -12.74
CA LEU A 126 9.64 10.89 -12.97
C LEU A 126 9.77 10.17 -14.32
N SER A 127 10.90 10.38 -15.01
CA SER A 127 11.24 9.71 -16.25
C SER A 127 11.72 8.28 -15.97
N PRO A 128 11.29 7.29 -16.76
CA PRO A 128 11.93 6.00 -16.77
C PRO A 128 13.34 6.18 -17.37
N ASP A 129 14.35 5.55 -16.75
CA ASP A 129 15.60 5.25 -17.46
C ASP A 129 15.33 4.34 -18.66
#